data_AF-A0A562I2L9-F1
#
_entry.id   AF-A0A562I2L9-F1
#
_cell.length_a   1.000
_cell.length_b   1.000
_cell.length_c   1.000
_cell.angle_alpha   90.00
_cell.angle_beta   90.00
_cell.angle_gamma   90.00
#
_symmetry.space_group_name_H-M   'P 1'
#
loop_
_entity.id
_entity.type
_entity.pdbx_description
1 polymer ?
#
loop_
_entity_poly.entity_id
_entity_poly.type
_entity_poly.pdbx_seq_one_letter_code
_entity_poly.pdbx_strand_id
1 'polypeptide(L)'
;MLEPIWEADFHPCNYGFRPGRRAHDAVAEVRYFTSKSYEWIVEGDITACFDEISHPALMARVRLRIADRRVLALVKAFLKAGMTG
;
A
#
# COMPACT_ATOMS: atom_id res chain seq x y z
N MET A 1 -14.59 4.72 -0.74
CA MET A 1 -14.82 5.98 0.00
C MET A 1 -13.53 6.62 0.50
N LEU A 2 -12.60 5.87 1.13
CA LEU A 2 -11.36 6.48 1.63
C LEU A 2 -10.24 6.62 0.58
N GLU A 3 -10.33 5.85 -0.51
CA GLU A 3 -9.37 5.81 -1.61
C GLU A 3 -8.91 7.18 -2.12
N PRO A 4 -9.78 8.18 -2.39
CA PRO A 4 -9.33 9.50 -2.86
C PRO A 4 -8.36 10.23 -1.92
N ILE A 5 -8.42 9.94 -0.61
CA ILE A 5 -7.57 10.59 0.40
C ILE A 5 -6.11 10.15 0.26
N TRP A 6 -5.87 8.92 -0.20
CA TRP A 6 -4.53 8.38 -0.40
C TRP A 6 -4.08 8.43 -1.86
N GLU A 7 -5.01 8.31 -2.81
CA GLU A 7 -4.69 8.44 -4.24
C GLU A 7 -4.01 9.77 -4.58
N ALA A 8 -4.33 10.85 -3.84
CA ALA A 8 -3.71 12.16 -4.00
C ALA A 8 -2.19 12.18 -3.74
N ASP A 9 -1.67 11.25 -2.93
CA ASP A 9 -0.28 11.27 -2.46
C ASP A 9 0.53 10.02 -2.83
N PHE A 10 -0.10 8.98 -3.38
CA PHE A 10 0.64 7.81 -3.79
C PHE A 10 1.68 8.15 -4.84
N HIS A 11 2.90 7.66 -4.62
CA HIS A 11 3.98 7.83 -5.57
C HIS A 11 3.59 7.28 -6.96
N PRO A 12 4.01 7.92 -8.06
CA PRO A 12 3.65 7.47 -9.42
C PRO A 12 3.99 6.00 -9.71
N CYS A 13 5.10 5.50 -9.17
CA CYS A 13 5.53 4.10 -9.33
C CYS A 13 4.84 3.10 -8.36
N ASN A 14 3.79 3.52 -7.64
CA ASN A 14 2.94 2.58 -6.90
C ASN A 14 1.83 2.07 -7.81
N TYR A 15 1.86 0.77 -8.12
CA TYR A 15 0.93 0.10 -9.04
C TYR A 15 -0.02 -0.89 -8.36
N GLY A 16 0.27 -1.28 -7.11
CA GLY A 16 -0.48 -2.32 -6.41
C GLY A 16 -1.75 -1.78 -5.75
N PHE A 17 -2.86 -2.52 -5.87
CA PHE A 17 -4.12 -2.24 -5.17
C PHE A 17 -4.70 -0.83 -5.42
N ARG A 18 -4.44 -0.25 -6.61
CA ARG A 18 -4.91 1.09 -7.00
C ARG A 18 -5.87 1.04 -8.20
N PRO A 19 -6.93 1.86 -8.21
CA PRO A 19 -7.78 2.01 -9.38
C PRO A 19 -7.00 2.52 -10.59
N GLY A 20 -7.28 1.96 -11.77
CA GLY A 20 -6.64 2.42 -13.01
C GLY A 20 -5.12 2.18 -13.08
N ARG A 21 -4.59 1.28 -12.23
CA ARG A 21 -3.21 0.76 -12.29
C ARG A 21 -3.24 -0.76 -12.30
N ARG A 22 -2.30 -1.38 -13.03
CA ARG A 22 -2.20 -2.83 -13.18
C ARG A 22 -0.75 -3.28 -13.13
N ALA A 23 -0.52 -4.55 -12.84
CA ALA A 23 0.83 -5.13 -12.82
C ALA A 23 1.60 -4.91 -14.14
N HIS A 24 0.91 -4.88 -15.28
CA HIS A 24 1.53 -4.61 -16.58
C HIS A 24 2.14 -3.21 -16.68
N ASP A 25 1.61 -2.21 -15.96
CA ASP A 25 2.15 -0.86 -15.95
C ASP A 25 3.52 -0.84 -15.23
N ALA A 26 3.65 -1.59 -14.13
CA ALA A 26 4.92 -1.77 -13.42
C ALA A 26 5.97 -2.45 -14.31
N VAL A 27 5.58 -3.52 -15.02
CA VAL A 27 6.47 -4.22 -15.95
C VAL A 27 6.93 -3.31 -17.09
N ALA A 28 6.02 -2.47 -17.62
CA ALA A 28 6.36 -1.52 -18.66
C ALA A 28 7.37 -0.46 -18.17
N GLU A 29 7.21 0.05 -16.95
CA GLU A 29 8.14 1.01 -16.36
C GLU A 29 9.54 0.39 -16.12
N VAL A 30 9.61 -0.83 -15.58
CA VAL A 30 10.88 -1.56 -15.42
C VAL A 30 11.57 -1.73 -16.77
N ARG A 31 10.85 -2.15 -17.82
CA ARG A 31 11.39 -2.28 -19.18
C ARG A 31 11.87 -0.96 -19.76
N TYR A 32 11.17 0.14 -19.45
CA TYR A 32 11.60 1.46 -19.85
C TYR A 32 12.95 1.81 -19.23
N PHE A 33 13.13 1.63 -17.91
CA PHE A 33 14.40 1.91 -17.24
C PHE A 33 15.54 1.00 -17.72
N THR A 34 15.30 -0.29 -17.93
CA THR A 34 16.35 -1.19 -18.45
C THR A 34 16.76 -0.82 -19.88
N SER A 35 15.87 -0.21 -20.68
CA SER A 35 16.23 0.35 -22.00
C SER A 35 17.11 1.62 -21.93
N LYS A 36 17.24 2.23 -20.74
CA LYS A 36 17.95 3.50 -20.48
C LYS A 36 19.25 3.33 -19.69
N SER A 37 19.87 2.15 -19.77
CA SER A 37 21.14 1.81 -19.11
C SER A 37 21.07 1.50 -17.61
N TYR A 38 19.88 1.22 -17.06
CA TYR A 38 19.77 0.60 -15.73
C TYR A 38 19.98 -0.91 -15.86
N GLU A 39 21.14 -1.41 -15.42
CA GLU A 39 21.58 -2.80 -15.64
C GLU A 39 21.34 -3.71 -14.44
N TRP A 40 21.02 -3.15 -13.27
CA TRP A 40 20.86 -3.90 -12.02
C TRP A 40 19.44 -3.75 -11.47
N ILE A 41 18.88 -4.87 -11.02
CA ILE A 41 17.59 -4.93 -10.32
C ILE A 41 17.86 -5.39 -8.90
N VAL A 42 17.33 -4.64 -7.93
CA VAL A 42 17.28 -5.06 -6.53
C VAL A 42 15.88 -5.55 -6.24
N GLU A 43 15.74 -6.86 -6.07
CA GLU A 43 14.48 -7.50 -5.71
C GLU A 43 14.37 -7.58 -4.18
N GLY A 44 13.21 -7.20 -3.66
CA GLY A 44 12.91 -7.29 -2.24
C GLY A 44 11.42 -7.54 -2.02
N ASP A 45 11.12 -8.38 -1.05
CA ASP A 45 9.76 -8.69 -0.60
C ASP A 45 9.67 -8.55 0.93
N ILE A 46 8.47 -8.28 1.43
CA ILE A 46 8.21 -8.17 2.87
C ILE A 46 7.58 -9.49 3.33
N THR A 47 8.38 -10.31 4.00
CA THR A 47 7.92 -11.56 4.62
C THR A 47 6.70 -11.32 5.51
N ALA A 48 5.68 -12.16 5.35
CA ALA A 48 4.48 -12.17 6.20
C ALA A 48 3.84 -10.78 6.37
N CYS A 49 3.86 -9.95 5.32
CA CYS A 49 3.50 -8.52 5.41
C CYS A 49 2.17 -8.27 6.12
N PHE A 50 1.10 -9.00 5.78
CA PHE A 50 -0.22 -8.80 6.40
C PHE A 50 -0.37 -9.46 7.76
N ASP A 51 0.41 -10.50 8.05
CA ASP A 51 0.34 -11.24 9.32
C ASP A 51 1.14 -10.52 10.42
N GLU A 52 2.28 -9.91 10.06
CA GLU A 52 3.22 -9.29 11.00
C GLU A 52 3.15 -7.75 11.01
N ILE A 53 2.27 -7.14 10.22
CA ILE A 53 2.14 -5.66 10.20
C ILE A 53 1.70 -5.12 11.57
N SER A 54 2.48 -4.18 12.10
CA SER A 54 2.17 -3.53 13.37
C SER A 54 0.86 -2.74 13.30
N HIS A 55 -0.20 -3.28 13.90
CA HIS A 55 -1.50 -2.60 14.00
C HIS A 55 -1.42 -1.20 14.64
N PRO A 56 -0.64 -0.96 15.72
CA PRO A 56 -0.44 0.39 16.25
C PRO A 56 0.19 1.35 15.23
N ALA A 57 1.22 0.91 14.51
CA ALA A 57 1.91 1.73 13.52
C ALA A 57 1.03 2.03 12.29
N LEU A 58 0.21 1.05 11.86
CA LEU A 58 -0.78 1.23 10.80
C LEU A 58 -1.87 2.23 11.24
N MET A 59 -2.44 2.06 12.43
CA MET A 59 -3.46 2.97 12.96
C MET A 59 -2.93 4.39 13.17
N ALA A 60 -1.65 4.55 13.54
CA ALA A 60 -1.02 5.87 13.63
C ALA A 60 -1.01 6.58 12.26
N ARG A 61 -0.69 5.87 11.18
CA ARG A 61 -0.70 6.41 9.81
C ARG A 61 -2.12 6.75 9.33
N VAL A 62 -3.11 5.91 9.62
CA VAL A 62 -4.51 6.17 9.26
C VAL A 62 -5.04 7.43 9.94
N ARG A 63 -4.70 7.64 11.22
CA ARG A 63 -5.11 8.82 12.01
C ARG A 63 -4.56 10.13 11.49
N LEU A 64 -3.45 10.13 10.75
CA LEU A 64 -2.92 11.34 10.13
C LEU A 64 -3.86 11.90 9.06
N ARG A 65 -4.70 11.04 8.47
CA ARG A 65 -5.57 11.40 7.34
C ARG A 65 -7.06 11.35 7.67
N ILE A 66 -7.44 10.51 8.64
CA ILE A 66 -8.84 10.28 9.02
C ILE A 66 -9.07 10.73 10.46
N ALA A 67 -9.91 11.75 10.64
CA ALA A 67 -10.32 12.24 11.96
C ALA A 67 -11.61 11.58 12.49
N ASP A 68 -12.45 11.00 11.62
CA ASP A 68 -13.73 10.39 12.04
C ASP A 68 -13.48 9.17 12.93
N ARG A 69 -13.92 9.29 14.19
CA ARG A 69 -13.73 8.25 15.22
C ARG A 69 -14.45 6.94 14.91
N ARG A 70 -15.59 6.97 14.23
CA ARG A 70 -16.36 5.78 13.84
C ARG A 70 -15.64 5.02 12.74
N VAL A 71 -15.10 5.72 11.75
CA VAL A 71 -14.27 5.10 10.70
C VAL A 71 -13.01 4.47 11.31
N LEU A 72 -12.31 5.19 12.19
CA LEU A 72 -11.14 4.66 12.88
C LEU A 72 -11.46 3.42 13.74
N ALA A 73 -12.61 3.43 14.43
CA ALA A 73 -13.07 2.29 15.22
C ALA A 73 -13.35 1.07 14.32
N LEU A 74 -13.97 1.29 13.15
CA LEU A 74 -14.26 0.25 12.18
C LEU A 74 -12.98 -0.36 11.58
N VAL A 75 -12.02 0.47 11.16
CA VAL A 75 -10.71 -0.02 10.68
C VAL A 75 -10.02 -0.86 11.75
N LYS A 76 -10.00 -0.37 13.00
CA LYS A 76 -9.43 -1.13 14.13
C LYS A 76 -10.14 -2.46 14.37
N ALA A 77 -11.45 -2.53 14.17
CA ALA A 77 -12.22 -3.77 14.30
C ALA A 77 -11.85 -4.79 13.21
N PHE A 78 -11.72 -4.35 11.95
CA PHE A 78 -11.26 -5.23 10.86
C PHE A 78 -9.86 -5.78 11.10
N LEU A 79 -8.92 -4.94 11.56
CA LEU A 79 -7.58 -5.39 11.91
C LEU A 79 -7.59 -6.46 13.00
N LYS A 80 -8.48 -6.34 14.00
CA LYS A 80 -8.61 -7.35 15.05
C LYS A 80 -9.28 -8.64 14.56
N ALA A 81 -10.27 -8.54 13.68
CA ALA A 81 -11.01 -9.70 13.17
C ALA A 81 -10.11 -10.62 12.32
N GLY A 82 -9.16 -10.04 11.58
CA GLY A 82 -8.16 -10.78 10.81
C GLY A 82 -7.17 -11.60 11.65
N MET A 83 -7.12 -11.41 12.98
CA MET A 83 -6.26 -12.18 13.88
C MET A 83 -6.89 -13.51 14.33
N THR A 84 -7.89 -14.04 13.62
CA THR A 84 -8.45 -15.38 13.88
C THR A 84 -7.58 -16.43 13.18
N GLY A 85 -6.42 -16.69 13.79
CA GLY A 85 -5.51 -17.80 13.51
C GLY A 85 -4.94 -18.32 14.82
#